data_AF-A0A0L0QPI5-F1
#
_entry.id   AF-A0A0L0QPI5-F1
#
_cell.length_a   1.000
_cell.length_b   1.000
_cell.length_c   1.000
_cell.angle_alpha   90.00
_cell.angle_beta   90.00
_cell.angle_gamma   90.00
#
_symmetry.space_group_name_H-M   'P 1'
#
loop_
_entity.id
_entity.type
_entity.pdbx_description
1 polymer ?
#
loop_
_entity_poly.entity_id
_entity_poly.type
_entity_poly.pdbx_seq_one_letter_code
_entity_poly.pdbx_strand_id
1 'polypeptide(L)'
;MKRKSISIPVYMIIGLAVIGLTTQLFTNTVSFINSMLISIGVGVVLFTIIYFLFIRKKNSSNEMKKYKQAVKQSKAKYHHQKPVHKATAAKEQPSNALRKKRNKRAAHLRVIDGNKHKRKDRASF
;
A
#
# COMPACT_ATOMS: atom_id res chain seq x y z
N MET A 1 -35.30 21.22 12.42
CA MET A 1 -34.55 21.75 11.26
C MET A 1 -34.07 23.16 11.58
N LYS A 2 -32.79 23.38 11.90
CA LYS A 2 -32.26 24.72 12.22
C LYS A 2 -31.92 25.43 10.91
N ARG A 3 -32.68 26.47 10.54
CA ARG A 3 -32.36 27.31 9.38
C ARG A 3 -31.19 28.21 9.79
N LYS A 4 -30.05 28.07 9.11
CA LYS A 4 -28.89 28.92 9.34
C LYS A 4 -29.16 30.24 8.60
N SER A 5 -29.64 31.24 9.32
CA SER A 5 -29.82 32.59 8.76
C SER A 5 -28.45 33.20 8.54
N ILE A 6 -28.16 33.55 7.29
CA ILE A 6 -26.94 34.28 6.93
C ILE A 6 -27.09 35.71 7.45
N SER A 7 -26.09 36.19 8.20
CA SER A 7 -26.12 37.50 8.85
C SER A 7 -26.08 38.63 7.81
N ILE A 8 -26.81 39.72 8.05
CA ILE A 8 -26.79 40.97 7.25
C ILE A 8 -25.38 41.41 6.81
N PRO A 9 -24.32 41.40 7.65
CA PRO A 9 -22.97 41.76 7.21
C PRO A 9 -22.43 40.88 6.09
N VAL A 10 -22.82 39.61 6.01
CA VAL A 10 -22.38 38.71 4.94
C VAL A 10 -22.95 39.17 3.59
N TYR A 11 -24.20 39.61 3.56
CA TYR A 11 -24.80 40.17 2.34
C TYR A 11 -24.14 41.49 1.91
N MET A 12 -23.77 42.34 2.87
CA MET A 12 -22.98 43.55 2.61
C MET A 12 -21.63 43.23 1.96
N ILE A 13 -20.90 42.25 2.50
CA ILE A 13 -19.60 41.83 1.96
C ILE A 13 -19.76 41.26 0.55
N ILE A 14 -20.77 40.41 0.33
CA ILE A 14 -21.04 39.85 -0.99
C ILE A 14 -21.41 40.94 -1.99
N GLY A 15 -22.27 41.89 -1.59
CA GLY A 15 -22.66 43.03 -2.44
C GLY A 15 -21.46 43.89 -2.84
N LEU A 16 -20.61 44.24 -1.88
CA LEU A 16 -19.36 44.98 -2.13
C LEU A 16 -18.41 44.19 -3.04
N ALA A 17 -18.28 42.88 -2.85
CA ALA A 17 -17.46 42.03 -3.70
C ALA A 17 -17.96 42.03 -5.16
N VAL A 18 -19.27 41.90 -5.37
CA VAL A 18 -19.86 41.94 -6.72
C VAL A 18 -19.61 43.29 -7.40
N ILE A 19 -19.80 44.40 -6.69
CA ILE A 19 -19.55 45.75 -7.22
C ILE A 19 -18.05 45.93 -7.55
N GLY A 20 -17.16 45.51 -6.66
CA GLY A 20 -15.71 45.57 -6.89
C GLY A 20 -15.28 44.76 -8.11
N LEU A 21 -15.76 43.52 -8.22
CA LEU A 21 -15.45 42.64 -9.34
C LEU A 21 -16.00 43.15 -10.68
N THR A 22 -17.24 43.64 -10.70
CA THR A 22 -17.83 44.22 -11.92
C THR A 22 -17.10 45.47 -12.36
N THR A 23 -16.74 46.37 -11.44
CA THR A 23 -15.97 47.57 -11.76
C THR A 23 -14.59 47.22 -12.31
N GLN A 24 -13.90 46.25 -11.70
CA GLN A 24 -12.61 45.78 -12.16
C GLN A 24 -12.69 45.08 -13.53
N LEU A 25 -13.80 44.38 -13.80
CA LEU A 25 -14.06 43.72 -15.08
C LEU A 25 -14.21 44.74 -16.22
N PHE A 26 -14.85 45.88 -16.02
CA PHE A 26 -15.03 46.89 -17.08
C PHE A 26 -13.85 47.86 -17.21
N THR A 27 -13.18 48.21 -16.11
CA THR A 27 -12.07 49.18 -16.14
C THR A 27 -10.73 48.55 -16.54
N ASN A 28 -10.47 47.30 -16.13
CA ASN A 28 -9.18 46.65 -16.28
C ASN A 28 -9.30 45.13 -16.52
N THR A 29 -10.12 44.75 -17.51
CA THR A 29 -10.44 43.34 -17.84
C THR A 29 -9.19 42.48 -18.05
N VAL A 30 -8.23 42.99 -18.82
CA VAL A 30 -7.03 42.23 -19.22
C VAL A 30 -6.16 41.92 -18.00
N SER A 31 -5.94 42.92 -17.14
CA SER A 31 -5.15 42.75 -15.91
C SER A 31 -5.84 41.79 -14.93
N PHE A 32 -7.16 41.88 -14.81
CA PHE A 32 -7.95 40.97 -13.98
C PHE A 32 -7.84 39.50 -14.43
N ILE A 33 -8.03 39.24 -15.73
CA ILE A 33 -7.92 37.88 -16.29
C ILE A 33 -6.48 37.35 -16.14
N ASN A 34 -5.47 38.15 -16.45
CA ASN A 34 -4.07 37.77 -16.28
C ASN A 34 -3.76 37.43 -14.82
N SER A 35 -4.23 38.24 -13.88
CA SER A 35 -4.05 37.99 -12.44
C SER A 35 -4.74 36.71 -12.00
N MET A 36 -5.93 36.42 -12.51
CA MET A 36 -6.66 35.18 -12.24
C MET A 36 -5.89 33.95 -12.76
N LEU A 37 -5.37 34.03 -14.00
CA LEU A 37 -4.56 32.97 -14.61
C LEU A 37 -3.25 32.74 -13.85
N ILE A 38 -2.56 33.81 -13.45
CA ILE A 38 -1.33 33.73 -12.65
C ILE A 38 -1.64 33.12 -11.29
N SER A 39 -2.73 33.53 -10.62
CA SER A 39 -3.14 32.98 -9.33
C SER A 39 -3.41 31.47 -9.42
N ILE A 40 -4.17 31.04 -10.43
CA ILE A 40 -4.43 29.62 -10.70
C ILE A 40 -3.12 28.89 -11.02
N GLY A 41 -2.26 29.46 -11.87
CA GLY A 41 -0.97 28.90 -12.24
C GLY A 41 -0.05 28.70 -11.03
N VAL A 42 0.07 29.71 -10.17
CA VAL A 42 0.83 29.61 -8.91
C VAL A 42 0.22 28.56 -7.99
N GLY A 43 -1.11 28.51 -7.87
CA GLY A 43 -1.81 27.49 -7.08
C GLY A 43 -1.50 26.07 -7.55
N VAL A 44 -1.50 25.83 -8.87
CA VAL A 44 -1.13 24.54 -9.47
C VAL A 44 0.35 24.23 -9.23
N VAL A 45 1.25 25.20 -9.41
CA VAL A 45 2.68 25.02 -9.15
C VAL A 45 2.93 24.64 -7.69
N LEU A 46 2.34 25.36 -6.73
CA LEU A 46 2.48 25.04 -5.32
C LEU A 46 1.88 23.66 -4.99
N PHE A 47 0.69 23.37 -5.51
CA PHE A 47 0.04 22.06 -5.30
C PHE A 47 0.90 20.92 -5.85
N THR A 48 1.45 21.06 -7.05
CA THR A 48 2.28 20.03 -7.69
C THR A 48 3.59 19.80 -6.92
N ILE A 49 4.24 20.86 -6.43
CA ILE A 49 5.44 20.75 -5.59
C ILE A 49 5.11 19.99 -4.30
N ILE A 50 4.05 20.39 -3.59
CA ILE A 50 3.63 19.74 -2.34
C ILE A 50 3.25 18.28 -2.60
N TYR A 51 2.46 18.02 -3.63
CA TYR A 51 2.03 16.68 -4.01
C TYR A 51 3.22 15.78 -4.36
N PHE A 52 4.18 16.29 -5.14
CA PHE A 52 5.36 15.54 -5.54
C PHE A 52 6.29 15.26 -4.35
N LEU A 53 6.51 16.23 -3.47
CA LEU A 53 7.41 16.05 -2.33
C LEU A 53 6.82 15.16 -1.24
N PHE A 54 5.55 15.38 -0.87
CA PHE A 54 4.96 14.73 0.30
C PHE A 54 4.14 13.48 -0.06
N ILE A 55 3.37 13.51 -1.14
CA ILE A 55 2.39 12.46 -1.44
C ILE A 55 3.00 11.40 -2.37
N ARG A 56 3.73 11.81 -3.41
CA ARG A 56 4.32 10.87 -4.39
C ARG A 56 5.31 9.90 -3.76
N LYS A 57 6.10 10.32 -2.76
CA LYS A 57 7.10 9.46 -2.11
C LYS A 57 6.47 8.39 -1.21
N LYS A 58 5.25 8.62 -0.71
CA LYS A 58 4.55 7.75 0.24
C LYS A 58 3.82 6.59 -0.44
N ASN A 59 3.36 6.76 -1.69
CA ASN A 59 2.63 5.72 -2.45
C ASN A 59 3.53 4.77 -3.25
N SER A 60 4.85 4.92 -3.21
CA SER A 60 5.77 3.86 -3.65
C SER A 60 5.69 2.71 -2.63
N SER A 61 4.68 1.86 -2.76
CA SER A 61 4.59 0.57 -2.07
C SER A 61 5.90 -0.20 -2.30
N ASN A 62 6.82 -0.04 -1.36
CA ASN A 62 8.09 -0.75 -1.33
C ASN A 62 7.90 -2.22 -0.97
N GLU A 63 6.66 -2.73 -0.91
CA GLU A 63 6.36 -4.10 -0.52
C GLU A 63 6.98 -5.10 -1.49
N MET A 64 6.96 -4.83 -2.80
CA MET A 64 7.65 -5.67 -3.78
C MET A 64 9.18 -5.67 -3.55
N LYS A 65 9.78 -4.51 -3.20
CA LYS A 65 11.21 -4.43 -2.89
C LYS A 65 11.55 -5.15 -1.59
N LYS A 66 10.74 -4.97 -0.55
CA LYS A 66 10.86 -5.66 0.76
C LYS A 66 10.70 -7.16 0.61
N TYR A 67 9.72 -7.62 -0.18
CA TYR A 67 9.51 -9.03 -0.50
C TYR A 67 10.73 -9.61 -1.22
N LYS A 68 11.23 -8.96 -2.28
CA LYS A 68 12.45 -9.39 -2.99
C LYS A 68 13.65 -9.47 -2.04
N GLN A 69 13.83 -8.50 -1.13
CA GLN A 69 14.88 -8.53 -0.11
C GLN A 69 14.71 -9.68 0.87
N ALA A 70 13.50 -9.90 1.39
CA ALA A 70 13.20 -10.99 2.32
C ALA A 70 13.42 -12.38 1.68
N VAL A 71 13.02 -12.56 0.41
CA VAL A 71 13.26 -13.80 -0.34
C VAL A 71 14.76 -14.01 -0.52
N LYS A 72 15.53 -12.97 -0.85
CA LYS A 72 16.99 -13.07 -1.00
C LYS A 72 17.65 -13.47 0.33
N GLN A 73 17.25 -12.87 1.45
CA GLN A 73 17.75 -13.21 2.78
C GLN A 73 17.39 -14.65 3.19
N SER A 74 16.15 -15.08 2.95
CA SER A 74 15.70 -16.45 3.22
C SER A 74 16.50 -17.46 2.39
N LYS A 75 16.63 -17.23 1.08
CA LYS A 75 17.45 -18.08 0.21
C LYS A 75 18.90 -18.15 0.70
N ALA A 76 19.53 -17.04 1.06
CA ALA A 76 20.90 -17.04 1.58
C ALA A 76 21.05 -17.86 2.87
N LYS A 77 20.10 -17.73 3.82
CA LYS A 77 20.11 -18.43 5.10
C LYS A 77 19.96 -19.95 4.95
N TYR A 78 19.07 -20.40 4.07
CA TYR A 78 18.77 -21.83 3.88
C TYR A 78 19.57 -22.49 2.75
N HIS A 79 20.32 -21.74 1.95
CA HIS A 79 21.16 -22.32 0.88
C HIS A 79 22.25 -23.26 1.40
N HIS A 80 22.68 -23.08 2.65
CA HIS A 80 23.71 -23.90 3.29
C HIS A 80 23.13 -25.11 4.04
N GLN A 81 21.81 -25.27 4.05
CA GLN A 81 21.11 -26.36 4.76
C GLN A 81 20.40 -27.33 3.81
N LYS A 82 20.82 -27.42 2.54
CA LYS A 82 20.40 -28.55 1.71
C LYS A 82 21.21 -29.77 2.14
N PRO A 83 20.60 -30.80 2.79
CA PRO A 83 21.23 -32.10 2.84
C PRO A 83 21.41 -32.57 1.39
N VAL A 84 22.62 -33.01 1.09
CA VAL A 84 23.01 -33.64 -0.18
C VAL A 84 22.26 -34.97 -0.30
N HIS A 85 20.98 -34.94 -0.69
CA HIS A 85 20.24 -36.13 -1.07
C HIS A 85 19.36 -35.88 -2.31
N LYS A 86 20.03 -36.07 -3.45
CA LYS A 86 19.59 -36.73 -4.69
C LYS A 86 18.15 -36.50 -5.19
N ALA A 87 18.03 -35.96 -6.40
CA ALA A 87 17.39 -36.69 -7.49
C ALA A 87 17.84 -36.12 -8.84
N THR A 88 18.30 -37.04 -9.68
CA THR A 88 18.74 -36.93 -11.06
C THR A 88 17.87 -36.04 -11.95
N ALA A 89 18.55 -35.29 -12.81
CA ALA A 89 17.96 -34.75 -14.03
C ALA A 89 17.28 -35.88 -14.81
N ALA A 90 15.97 -35.79 -15.00
CA ALA A 90 15.25 -36.57 -15.98
C ALA A 90 14.42 -35.61 -16.83
N LYS A 91 14.76 -35.66 -18.12
CA LYS A 91 14.26 -34.93 -19.25
C LYS A 91 12.74 -35.12 -19.40
N GLU A 92 12.12 -34.11 -19.99
CA GLU A 92 10.71 -34.00 -20.37
C GLU A 92 10.10 -35.27 -20.97
N GLN A 93 8.87 -35.59 -20.54
CA GLN A 93 7.83 -36.14 -21.43
C GLN A 93 6.44 -36.06 -20.75
N PRO A 94 5.42 -35.49 -21.39
CA PRO A 94 4.05 -35.57 -20.90
C PRO A 94 3.41 -36.83 -21.48
N SER A 95 2.97 -37.76 -20.62
CA SER A 95 2.07 -38.82 -21.07
C SER A 95 0.86 -38.90 -20.15
N ASN A 96 -0.29 -38.63 -20.76
CA ASN A 96 -1.62 -38.86 -20.22
C ASN A 96 -1.74 -40.31 -19.74
N ALA A 97 -2.10 -40.50 -18.47
CA ALA A 97 -2.76 -41.72 -18.04
C ALA A 97 -3.63 -41.42 -16.81
N LEU A 98 -4.94 -41.32 -17.04
CA LEU A 98 -5.95 -41.53 -16.01
C LEU A 98 -5.66 -42.85 -15.29
N ARG A 99 -5.19 -42.81 -14.03
CA ARG A 99 -5.24 -43.98 -13.14
C ARG A 99 -5.62 -43.59 -11.71
N LYS A 100 -6.92 -43.73 -11.47
CA LYS A 100 -7.55 -44.46 -10.36
C LYS A 100 -7.19 -44.00 -8.93
N LYS A 101 -8.17 -43.38 -8.26
CA LYS A 101 -8.25 -43.19 -6.81
C LYS A 101 -7.79 -44.47 -6.08
N ARG A 102 -6.75 -44.35 -5.26
CA ARG A 102 -6.49 -45.26 -4.14
C ARG A 102 -6.52 -44.43 -2.86
N ASN A 103 -7.64 -44.53 -2.14
CA ASN A 103 -7.77 -44.02 -0.78
C ASN A 103 -6.62 -44.55 0.08
N LYS A 104 -5.64 -43.69 0.39
CA LYS A 104 -4.65 -43.95 1.44
C LYS A 104 -5.04 -43.08 2.63
N ARG A 105 -5.57 -43.75 3.67
CA ARG A 105 -5.83 -43.18 4.99
C ARG A 105 -4.60 -42.38 5.46
N ALA A 106 -4.82 -41.17 5.97
CA ALA A 106 -3.76 -40.32 6.52
C ALA A 106 -3.26 -40.89 7.86
N ALA A 107 -2.38 -41.88 7.82
CA ALA A 107 -1.76 -42.48 9.00
C ALA A 107 -0.49 -41.71 9.46
N HIS A 108 -0.49 -40.38 9.39
CA HIS A 108 0.69 -39.58 9.74
C HIS A 108 0.35 -38.33 10.58
N LEU A 109 -0.49 -38.48 11.61
CA LEU A 109 -0.31 -37.65 12.80
C LEU A 109 0.47 -38.50 13.80
N ARG A 110 1.80 -38.37 13.78
CA ARG A 110 2.63 -38.80 14.91
C ARG A 110 2.87 -37.57 15.76
N VAL A 111 2.55 -37.68 17.04
CA VAL A 111 2.93 -36.70 18.05
C VAL A 111 4.45 -36.61 18.02
N ILE A 112 4.97 -35.40 17.85
CA ILE A 112 6.40 -35.14 18.06
C ILE A 112 6.58 -35.17 19.57
N ASP A 113 7.05 -36.29 20.09
CA ASP A 113 7.54 -36.34 21.46
C ASP A 113 8.78 -35.45 21.53
N GLY A 114 8.57 -34.24 22.06
CA GLY A 114 9.66 -33.30 22.32
C GLY A 114 10.67 -33.95 23.27
N ASN A 115 11.94 -33.64 23.06
CA ASN A 115 13.06 -34.03 23.90
C ASN A 115 12.95 -33.41 25.32
N LYS A 116 11.99 -33.88 26.13
CA LYS A 116 11.94 -33.60 27.56
C LYS A 116 13.00 -34.47 28.20
N HIS A 117 14.15 -33.86 28.49
CA HIS A 117 15.16 -34.45 29.36
C HIS A 117 14.47 -35.01 30.61
N LYS A 118 14.73 -36.29 30.89
CA LYS A 118 14.32 -37.00 32.11
C LYS A 118 14.71 -36.16 33.33
N ARG A 119 13.80 -35.33 33.85
CA ARG A 119 13.89 -34.88 35.23
C ARG A 119 13.34 -36.01 36.08
N LYS A 120 14.22 -36.50 36.95
CA LYS A 120 14.04 -37.59 37.90
C LYS A 120 12.64 -37.56 38.50
N ASP A 121 12.04 -38.74 38.47
CA ASP A 121 10.89 -39.17 39.26
C ASP A 121 10.90 -38.48 40.63
N ARG A 122 9.92 -37.60 40.87
CA ARG A 122 9.59 -37.13 42.21
C ARG A 122 8.23 -37.73 42.52
N ALA A 123 8.26 -38.92 43.11
CA ALA A 123 7.14 -39.40 43.91
C ALA A 123 6.88 -38.35 44.99
N SER A 124 5.70 -37.75 44.98
CA SER A 124 5.14 -37.04 46.13
C SER A 124 4.16 -37.98 46.82
N PHE A 125 4.35 -38.10 48.13
CA PHE A 125 3.51 -38.80 49.10
C PHE A 125 2.06 -38.30 49.09
#